data_AF-A0AAN4YHF3-F1
#
_entry.id   AF-A0AAN4YHF3-F1
#
_cell.length_a   1.000
_cell.length_b   1.000
_cell.length_c   1.000
_cell.angle_alpha   90.00
_cell.angle_beta   90.00
_cell.angle_gamma   90.00
#
_symmetry.space_group_name_H-M   'P 1'
#
loop_
_entity.id
_entity.type
_entity.pdbx_description
1 polymer ?
#
loop_
_entity_poly.entity_id
_entity_poly.type
_entity_poly.pdbx_seq_one_letter_code
_entity_poly.pdbx_strand_id
1 'polypeptide(L)'
;MMGRGLKEEIASETVQRTAAREAFFFDFAKETRRRFPGLILMLTGGFRSRQGIQAALKGGACDIVGIGRPAVVCPNFPELIMDDKYTDDEAKVILGKVPTPLWARIFQIRVLGGGAETVCHMLNPCPDGLCQASF
;
A
#
# COMPACT_ATOMS: atom_id res chain seq x y z
N MET A 1 -10.22 10.19 -32.39
CA MET A 1 -10.94 9.88 -31.13
C MET A 1 -10.66 8.43 -30.70
N MET A 2 -9.42 8.08 -30.32
CA MET A 2 -9.04 6.72 -29.90
C MET A 2 -8.08 6.82 -28.72
N GLY A 3 -8.58 6.82 -27.48
CA GLY A 3 -7.70 6.96 -26.32
C GLY A 3 -8.36 6.86 -24.94
N ARG A 4 -9.69 6.72 -24.86
CA ARG A 4 -10.38 6.55 -23.56
C ARG A 4 -10.42 5.08 -23.11
N GLY A 5 -10.63 4.13 -24.04
CA GLY A 5 -10.74 2.70 -23.70
C GLY A 5 -9.48 2.08 -23.09
N LEU A 6 -8.28 2.46 -23.56
CA LEU A 6 -7.02 1.95 -23.00
C LEU A 6 -6.75 2.44 -21.57
N LYS A 7 -7.26 3.64 -21.19
CA LYS A 7 -7.10 4.15 -19.83
C LYS A 7 -8.00 3.42 -18.84
N GLU A 8 -9.21 3.04 -19.24
CA GLU A 8 -10.15 2.29 -18.40
C GLU A 8 -9.70 0.85 -18.15
N GLU A 9 -9.19 0.15 -19.17
CA GLU A 9 -8.67 -1.22 -18.99
C GLU A 9 -7.41 -1.25 -18.12
N ILE A 10 -6.46 -0.34 -18.35
CA ILE A 10 -5.23 -0.26 -17.54
C ILE A 10 -5.56 0.14 -16.09
N ALA A 11 -6.53 1.02 -15.87
CA ALA A 11 -6.99 1.36 -14.52
C ALA A 11 -7.65 0.16 -13.82
N SER A 12 -8.51 -0.59 -14.51
CA SER A 12 -9.18 -1.79 -14.00
C SER A 12 -8.19 -2.90 -13.63
N GLU A 13 -7.23 -3.22 -14.52
CA GLU A 13 -6.18 -4.20 -14.23
C GLU A 13 -5.28 -3.77 -13.06
N THR A 14 -4.99 -2.47 -12.95
CA THR A 14 -4.16 -1.94 -11.85
C THR A 14 -4.89 -2.02 -10.51
N VAL A 15 -6.21 -1.79 -10.49
CA VAL A 15 -7.07 -1.96 -9.31
C VAL A 15 -7.14 -3.43 -8.89
N GLN A 16 -7.37 -4.35 -9.84
CA GLN A 16 -7.38 -5.80 -9.59
C GLN A 16 -6.03 -6.30 -9.06
N ARG A 17 -4.93 -5.83 -9.65
CA ARG A 17 -3.57 -6.16 -9.19
C ARG A 17 -3.24 -5.57 -7.83
N THR A 18 -3.88 -4.48 -7.44
CA THR A 18 -3.71 -3.86 -6.11
C THR A 18 -4.49 -4.64 -5.06
N ALA A 19 -5.73 -5.02 -5.32
CA ALA A 19 -6.52 -5.90 -4.45
C ALA A 19 -5.84 -7.27 -4.23
N ALA A 20 -5.32 -7.87 -5.30
CA ALA A 20 -4.59 -9.14 -5.22
C ALA A 20 -3.30 -9.07 -4.36
N ARG A 21 -2.72 -7.88 -4.16
CA ARG A 21 -1.51 -7.69 -3.35
C ARG A 21 -1.79 -7.54 -1.85
N GLU A 22 -2.97 -7.07 -1.47
CA GLU A 22 -3.37 -6.98 -0.06
C GLU A 22 -3.74 -8.37 0.50
N ALA A 23 -4.22 -9.27 -0.36
CA ALA A 23 -4.63 -10.62 0.00
C ALA A 23 -3.52 -11.68 0.00
N PHE A 24 -2.29 -11.35 -0.44
CA PHE A 24 -1.23 -12.34 -0.66
C PHE A 24 -0.91 -13.20 0.58
N PHE A 25 -0.99 -12.62 1.78
CA PHE A 25 -0.67 -13.31 3.02
C PHE A 25 -1.89 -13.88 3.75
N PHE A 26 -3.11 -13.63 3.26
CA PHE A 26 -4.33 -14.07 3.94
C PHE A 26 -4.47 -15.59 3.97
N ASP A 27 -4.24 -16.25 2.83
CA ASP A 27 -4.42 -17.70 2.74
C ASP A 27 -3.42 -18.45 3.63
N PHE A 28 -2.18 -17.97 3.67
CA PHE A 28 -1.16 -18.49 4.57
C PHE A 28 -1.54 -18.30 6.05
N ALA A 29 -2.03 -17.11 6.41
CA ALA A 29 -2.42 -16.82 7.78
C ALA A 29 -3.62 -17.67 8.24
N LYS A 30 -4.62 -17.86 7.35
CA LYS A 30 -5.78 -18.73 7.61
C LYS A 30 -5.37 -20.18 7.84
N GLU A 31 -4.50 -20.73 6.99
CA GLU A 31 -4.03 -22.11 7.17
C GLU A 31 -3.17 -22.26 8.43
N THR A 32 -2.37 -21.25 8.76
CA THR A 32 -1.60 -21.21 10.01
C THR A 32 -2.53 -21.22 11.23
N ARG A 33 -3.58 -20.39 11.22
CA ARG A 33 -4.59 -20.36 12.29
C ARG A 33 -5.34 -21.68 12.42
N ARG A 34 -5.68 -22.32 11.29
CA ARG A 34 -6.36 -23.63 11.29
C ARG A 34 -5.54 -24.70 12.01
N ARG A 35 -4.21 -24.65 11.86
CA ARG A 35 -3.27 -25.58 12.52
C ARG A 35 -2.97 -25.19 13.96
N PHE A 36 -2.90 -23.89 14.25
CA PHE A 36 -2.51 -23.34 15.54
C PHE A 36 -3.50 -22.24 15.99
N PRO A 37 -4.67 -22.61 16.51
CA PRO A 37 -5.74 -21.65 16.80
C PRO A 37 -5.39 -20.63 17.90
N GLY A 38 -4.53 -21.01 18.86
CA GLY A 38 -4.12 -20.15 19.96
C GLY A 38 -2.92 -19.25 19.66
N LEU A 39 -2.33 -19.31 18.47
CA LEU A 39 -1.15 -18.53 18.13
C LEU A 39 -1.56 -17.10 17.76
N ILE A 40 -0.94 -16.10 18.40
CA ILE A 40 -1.12 -14.70 18.00
C ILE A 40 -0.40 -14.44 16.67
N LEU A 41 -1.12 -13.99 15.66
CA LEU A 41 -0.60 -13.75 14.31
C LEU A 41 -0.50 -12.26 14.00
N MET A 42 0.71 -11.84 13.60
CA MET A 42 0.97 -10.50 13.07
C MET A 42 1.31 -10.56 11.59
N LEU A 43 0.61 -9.79 10.76
CA LEU A 43 0.90 -9.67 9.31
C LEU A 43 1.50 -8.30 8.99
N THR A 44 2.71 -8.26 8.43
CA THR A 44 3.52 -7.04 8.26
C THR A 44 3.63 -6.53 6.82
N GLY A 45 2.84 -7.06 5.89
CA GLY A 45 2.98 -6.75 4.46
C GLY A 45 1.67 -6.76 3.69
N GLY A 46 1.59 -5.92 2.67
CA GLY A 46 0.46 -5.89 1.72
C GLY A 46 -0.57 -4.80 2.00
N PHE A 47 -0.73 -4.36 3.25
CA PHE A 47 -1.75 -3.38 3.63
C PHE A 47 -1.45 -1.95 3.19
N ARG A 48 -2.39 -1.33 2.46
CA ARG A 48 -2.32 0.08 2.05
C ARG A 48 -3.65 0.83 2.24
N SER A 49 -4.70 0.15 2.67
CA SER A 49 -6.04 0.70 2.87
C SER A 49 -6.62 0.32 4.23
N ARG A 50 -7.47 1.18 4.80
CA ARG A 50 -8.27 0.85 6.00
C ARG A 50 -9.11 -0.40 5.77
N GLN A 51 -9.75 -0.51 4.60
CA GLN A 51 -10.60 -1.65 4.24
C GLN A 51 -9.83 -2.98 4.25
N GLY A 52 -8.64 -3.02 3.66
CA GLY A 52 -7.80 -4.22 3.66
C GLY A 52 -7.38 -4.65 5.07
N ILE A 53 -7.05 -3.68 5.93
CA ILE A 53 -6.69 -3.91 7.34
C ILE A 53 -7.90 -4.45 8.12
N GLN A 54 -9.06 -3.79 8.00
CA GLN A 54 -10.28 -4.22 8.67
C GLN A 54 -10.73 -5.61 8.21
N ALA A 55 -10.61 -5.92 6.92
CA ALA A 55 -10.92 -7.25 6.40
C ALA A 55 -9.99 -8.33 6.99
N ALA A 56 -8.71 -8.02 7.22
CA ALA A 56 -7.77 -8.94 7.85
C ALA A 56 -8.12 -9.25 9.31
N LEU A 57 -8.42 -8.19 10.08
CA LEU A 57 -8.74 -8.29 11.49
C LEU A 57 -10.11 -8.94 11.71
N LYS A 58 -11.17 -8.43 11.06
CA LYS A 58 -12.53 -8.99 11.17
C LYS A 58 -12.63 -10.40 10.59
N GLY A 59 -11.85 -10.70 9.56
CA GLY A 59 -11.77 -12.03 8.95
C GLY A 59 -10.96 -13.04 9.78
N GLY A 60 -10.38 -12.65 10.91
CA GLY A 60 -9.59 -13.53 11.78
C GLY A 60 -8.26 -14.00 11.17
N ALA A 61 -7.84 -13.40 10.05
CA ALA A 61 -6.59 -13.75 9.38
C ALA A 61 -5.38 -13.40 10.26
N CYS A 62 -5.46 -12.32 11.02
CA CYS A 62 -4.44 -11.89 11.95
C CYS A 62 -5.03 -11.15 13.15
N ASP A 63 -4.27 -11.07 14.23
CA ASP A 63 -4.60 -10.31 15.42
C ASP A 63 -3.97 -8.91 15.40
N ILE A 64 -2.84 -8.79 14.71
CA ILE A 64 -2.06 -7.55 14.62
C ILE A 64 -1.68 -7.30 13.16
N VAL A 65 -1.78 -6.05 12.72
CA VAL A 65 -1.29 -5.62 11.42
C VAL A 65 -0.06 -4.72 11.60
N GLY A 66 1.02 -5.09 10.93
CA GLY A 66 2.22 -4.27 10.81
C GLY A 66 2.21 -3.45 9.53
N ILE A 67 2.49 -2.16 9.64
CA ILE A 67 2.60 -1.24 8.52
C ILE A 67 4.06 -0.81 8.34
N GLY A 68 4.61 -1.05 7.15
CA GLY A 68 5.97 -0.65 6.78
C GLY A 68 5.97 0.55 5.84
N ARG A 69 6.19 0.31 4.55
CA ARG A 69 6.33 1.35 3.51
C ARG A 69 5.26 2.46 3.52
N PRO A 70 3.95 2.17 3.72
CA PRO A 70 2.95 3.23 3.79
C PRO A 70 3.20 4.22 4.92
N ALA A 71 3.65 3.76 6.09
CA ALA A 71 3.97 4.63 7.22
C ALA A 71 5.25 5.46 7.00
N VAL A 72 6.18 4.99 6.17
CA VAL A 72 7.38 5.75 5.79
C VAL A 72 7.03 6.87 4.81
N VAL A 73 6.16 6.59 3.84
CA VAL A 73 5.77 7.58 2.81
C VAL A 73 4.71 8.55 3.32
N CYS A 74 3.84 8.09 4.23
CA CYS A 74 2.74 8.84 4.80
C CYS A 74 2.79 8.65 6.34
N PRO A 75 3.52 9.50 7.08
CA PRO A 75 3.72 9.33 8.52
C PRO A 75 2.42 9.39 9.35
N ASN A 76 1.42 10.15 8.89
CA ASN A 76 0.09 10.21 9.52
C ASN A 76 -0.84 9.06 9.09
N PHE A 77 -0.36 8.09 8.31
CA PHE A 77 -1.18 6.96 7.87
C PHE A 77 -1.82 6.16 9.03
N PRO A 78 -1.14 5.91 10.18
CA PRO A 78 -1.78 5.25 11.32
C PRO A 78 -3.00 6.02 11.85
N GLU A 79 -2.94 7.35 11.87
CA GLU A 79 -4.08 8.19 12.28
C GLU A 79 -5.18 8.13 11.21
N LEU A 80 -4.81 8.25 9.94
CA LEU A 80 -5.72 8.16 8.80
C LEU A 80 -6.53 6.86 8.76
N ILE A 81 -5.97 5.74 9.22
CA ILE A 81 -6.67 4.44 9.28
C ILE A 81 -7.46 4.21 10.58
N MET A 82 -7.21 4.97 11.64
CA MET A 82 -7.86 4.82 12.95
C MET A 82 -8.98 5.84 13.18
N ASP A 83 -8.84 7.07 12.66
CA ASP A 83 -9.80 8.15 12.92
C ASP A 83 -11.01 8.04 11.99
N ASP A 84 -12.22 7.85 12.54
CA ASP A 84 -13.46 7.72 11.78
C ASP A 84 -13.89 8.99 11.03
N LYS A 85 -13.19 10.13 11.21
CA LYS A 85 -13.40 11.34 10.41
C LYS A 85 -13.08 11.14 8.92
N TYR A 86 -12.18 10.23 8.58
CA TYR A 86 -11.76 9.99 7.19
C TYR A 86 -12.62 8.91 6.54
N THR A 87 -13.03 9.14 5.30
CA THR A 87 -13.74 8.12 4.52
C THR A 87 -12.79 6.99 4.11
N ASP A 88 -13.34 5.79 3.87
CA ASP A 88 -12.55 4.63 3.43
C ASP A 88 -11.75 4.91 2.14
N ASP A 89 -12.27 5.78 1.27
CA ASP A 89 -11.62 6.18 0.03
C ASP A 89 -10.42 7.11 0.24
N GLU A 90 -10.45 7.92 1.30
CA GLU A 90 -9.34 8.78 1.70
C GLU A 90 -8.32 8.00 2.53
N ALA A 91 -8.77 6.98 3.27
CA ALA A 91 -7.94 6.13 4.12
C ALA A 91 -7.14 5.05 3.35
N LYS A 92 -6.49 5.46 2.25
CA LYS A 92 -5.63 4.61 1.42
C LYS A 92 -4.37 5.35 0.96
N VAL A 93 -3.24 4.64 0.91
CA VAL A 93 -1.95 5.19 0.44
C VAL A 93 -1.59 4.60 -0.91
N ILE A 94 -1.54 5.48 -1.92
CA ILE A 94 -1.10 5.12 -3.26
C ILE A 94 0.42 5.32 -3.35
N LEU A 95 1.16 4.22 -3.41
CA LEU A 95 2.59 4.25 -3.68
C LEU A 95 2.83 4.28 -5.20
N GLY A 96 3.08 5.48 -5.72
CA GLY A 96 3.48 5.70 -7.11
C GLY A 96 4.86 5.09 -7.41
N LYS A 97 5.12 4.80 -8.68
CA LYS A 97 6.49 4.50 -9.16
C LYS A 97 7.19 5.81 -9.46
N VAL A 98 8.42 5.94 -9.00
CA VAL A 98 9.27 7.09 -9.35
C VAL A 98 9.44 7.13 -10.87
N PRO A 99 9.26 8.29 -11.52
CA PRO A 99 9.55 8.43 -12.94
C PRO A 99 11.05 8.29 -13.16
N THR A 100 11.49 7.12 -13.61
CA THR A 100 12.89 6.89 -13.99
C THR A 100 13.11 7.28 -15.45
N PRO A 101 14.16 8.05 -15.79
CA PRO A 101 14.47 8.40 -17.17
C PRO A 101 14.82 7.15 -18.00
N LEU A 102 14.50 7.18 -19.30
CA LEU A 102 14.58 6.02 -20.19
C LEU A 102 15.98 5.39 -20.25
N TRP A 103 17.03 6.22 -20.21
CA TRP A 103 18.42 5.76 -20.22
C TRP A 103 18.79 4.94 -18.97
N ALA A 104 18.25 5.29 -17.80
CA ALA A 104 18.49 4.55 -16.56
C ALA A 104 17.88 3.14 -16.60
N ARG A 105 16.79 2.96 -17.38
CA ARG A 105 16.14 1.65 -17.60
C ARG A 105 16.91 0.76 -18.57
N ILE A 106 17.65 1.37 -19.50
CA ILE A 106 18.48 0.69 -20.51
C ILE A 106 19.79 0.15 -19.92
N PHE A 107 20.41 0.88 -19.00
CA PHE A 107 21.69 0.49 -18.42
C PHE A 107 21.61 -0.50 -17.23
N GLN A 108 20.43 -1.07 -16.92
CA GLN A 108 20.23 -2.09 -15.85
C GLN A 108 20.97 -1.78 -14.53
N ILE A 109 21.07 -0.50 -14.15
CA ILE A 109 21.72 -0.08 -12.90
C ILE A 109 20.77 -0.43 -11.75
N ARG A 110 20.81 -1.70 -11.32
CA ARG A 110 20.01 -2.25 -10.21
C ARG A 110 20.24 -1.54 -8.87
N VAL A 111 21.27 -0.71 -8.78
CA VAL A 111 21.68 0.04 -7.57
C VAL A 111 20.80 1.28 -7.32
N LEU A 112 20.12 1.83 -8.33
CA LEU A 112 19.36 3.08 -8.20
C LEU A 112 17.92 2.91 -7.67
N GLY A 113 17.45 1.67 -7.51
CA GLY A 113 16.05 1.40 -7.14
C GLY A 113 15.74 1.40 -5.65
N GLY A 114 16.73 1.64 -4.78
CA GLY A 114 16.56 1.73 -3.32
C GLY A 114 16.66 3.15 -2.75
N GLY A 115 17.07 4.13 -3.58
CA GLY A 115 17.32 5.51 -3.14
C GLY A 115 16.60 6.57 -3.98
N ALA A 116 16.23 6.26 -5.23
CA ALA A 116 15.51 7.21 -6.07
C ALA A 116 14.09 7.50 -5.55
N GLU A 117 13.44 6.50 -4.94
CA GLU A 117 12.16 6.64 -4.25
C GLU A 117 12.27 7.48 -3.00
N THR A 118 13.34 7.30 -2.23
CA THR A 118 13.62 8.12 -1.04
C THR A 118 13.82 9.57 -1.43
N VAL A 119 14.61 9.84 -2.49
CA VAL A 119 14.83 11.20 -3.01
C VAL A 119 13.53 11.80 -3.55
N CYS A 120 12.71 11.04 -4.28
CA CYS A 120 11.43 11.52 -4.79
C CYS A 120 10.47 11.91 -3.66
N HIS A 121 10.38 11.11 -2.60
CA HIS A 121 9.53 11.40 -1.44
C HIS A 121 10.10 12.50 -0.53
N MET A 122 11.43 12.66 -0.48
CA MET A 122 12.09 13.76 0.23
C MET A 122 11.93 15.10 -0.49
N LEU A 123 11.95 15.10 -1.82
CA LEU A 123 11.79 16.32 -2.64
C LEU A 123 10.31 16.72 -2.85
N ASN A 124 9.39 15.75 -2.83
CA ASN A 124 7.94 15.98 -2.89
C ASN A 124 7.27 15.26 -1.71
N PRO A 125 7.32 15.85 -0.49
CA PRO A 125 6.61 15.32 0.65
C PRO A 125 5.10 15.45 0.38
N CYS A 126 4.47 14.34 -0.01
CA CYS A 126 3.04 14.20 -0.26
C CYS A 126 2.47 15.01 -1.44
N PRO A 127 2.12 14.39 -2.59
CA PRO A 127 1.59 15.10 -3.75
C PRO A 127 0.14 15.60 -3.56
N ASP A 128 -0.59 15.09 -2.55
CA ASP A 128 -2.06 15.15 -2.56
C ASP A 128 -2.67 15.97 -1.41
N GLY A 129 -1.87 16.77 -0.69
CA GLY A 129 -2.39 17.75 0.29
C GLY A 129 -3.12 17.19 1.53
N LEU A 130 -3.33 15.87 1.62
CA LEU A 130 -3.97 15.18 2.74
C LEU A 130 -3.03 14.91 3.92
N CYS A 131 -1.75 15.25 3.78
CA CYS A 131 -0.71 15.05 4.78
C CYS A 131 -0.18 16.41 5.28
N GLN A 132 -1.09 17.33 5.64
CA GLN A 132 -0.72 18.43 6.54
C GLN A 132 -0.72 17.87 7.97
N ALA A 133 0.40 17.30 8.38
CA ALA A 133 0.69 17.09 9.78
C ALA A 133 0.84 18.48 10.44
N SER A 134 -0.25 19.01 10.97
CA SER A 134 -0.18 20.09 11.95
C SER A 134 0.15 19.42 13.28
N PHE A 135 1.39 19.62 13.74
CA PHE A 135 1.76 19.36 15.13
C PHE A 135 1.09 20.40 16.05
#